data_AF-T0KC84-F1
#
_entry.id   AF-T0KC84-F1
#
_cell.length_a   1.000
_cell.length_b   1.000
_cell.length_c   1.000
_cell.angle_alpha   90.00
_cell.angle_beta   90.00
_cell.angle_gamma   90.00
#
_symmetry.space_group_name_H-M   'P 1'
#
loop_
_entity.id
_entity.type
_entity.pdbx_description
1 polymer ?
#
loop_
_entity_poly.entity_id
_entity_poly.type
_entity_poly.pdbx_seq_one_letter_code
_entity_poly.pdbx_strand_id
1 'polypeptide(L)'
;MARKVRIFVKDSPQHVMLKSLDKLALFKDESDYRAFVDILKESSINSDLAIHAYVLMPHFFEFLATPSKEDTLSKFMQSLGRKYVGYFNKKYNRTGTLFQGRYKSSLVEDEKYLFDVMLHIERLAPKEHLFSSAHKNLYGKKDEIVSYHSLYKKLGFTDEQRVQKYSEFFNSAVDYDKEDFITMCLEKQSVTGSEDFVKNLEKIVGFSLTLKARGRPKKEQIKKGKKMYKNLVMLDKEKHKELKINPLEDLNFAKSATHIPLLANEVAQVGAAFPVVFTAGEAPELTALVSLGGDSLAINEEGKWITSYVPSYLRKYPFSLASTKENPEQKVILIDEDSSLFSKSKGKQLFRKNGDKSETLEHAIDFLTSHENQSSVTLNVAKLIFQSGILEDREISVGEGEEKKVLVNGFKVVNREKLNELSDDVLADWVRKGIMAMIEAHIKSLDNIQTLFEIAQKRQS
;
A
#
# COMPACT_ATOMS: atom_id res chain seq x y z
N MET A 1 20.64 -7.63 -1.41
CA MET A 1 19.18 -7.82 -1.28
C MET A 1 18.78 -9.13 -1.95
N ALA A 2 17.98 -9.99 -1.30
CA ALA A 2 17.54 -11.27 -1.88
C ALA A 2 16.71 -11.04 -3.16
N ARG A 3 16.95 -11.85 -4.19
CA ARG A 3 16.30 -11.72 -5.50
C ARG A 3 14.84 -12.16 -5.39
N LYS A 4 13.88 -11.35 -5.88
CA LYS A 4 12.50 -11.82 -6.06
C LYS A 4 12.47 -12.96 -7.09
N VAL A 5 11.80 -14.06 -6.73
CA VAL A 5 11.55 -15.20 -7.62
C VAL A 5 10.60 -14.76 -8.72
N ARG A 6 10.95 -15.07 -9.98
CA ARG A 6 10.04 -14.86 -11.12
C ARG A 6 9.13 -16.08 -11.19
N ILE A 7 7.84 -15.84 -11.16
CA ILE A 7 6.84 -16.90 -11.19
C ILE A 7 6.65 -17.30 -12.65
N PHE A 8 6.72 -18.59 -12.91
CA PHE A 8 6.35 -19.16 -14.19
C PHE A 8 5.14 -20.07 -13.97
N VAL A 9 4.12 -19.85 -14.79
CA VAL A 9 3.02 -20.77 -14.97
C VAL A 9 2.99 -21.07 -16.44
N LYS A 10 3.00 -22.37 -16.77
CA LYS A 10 3.03 -22.81 -18.16
C LYS A 10 1.83 -22.23 -18.91
N ASP A 11 2.08 -21.77 -20.13
CA ASP A 11 1.07 -21.22 -21.05
C ASP A 11 0.34 -19.97 -20.52
N SER A 12 0.81 -19.37 -19.43
CA SER A 12 0.25 -18.12 -18.89
C SER A 12 1.01 -16.89 -19.37
N PRO A 13 0.31 -15.81 -19.76
CA PRO A 13 0.95 -14.59 -20.24
C PRO A 13 1.69 -13.84 -19.12
N GLN A 14 2.78 -13.17 -19.51
CA GLN A 14 3.54 -12.27 -18.65
C GLN A 14 3.64 -10.88 -19.28
N HIS A 15 3.27 -9.87 -18.49
CA HIS A 15 3.50 -8.46 -18.81
C HIS A 15 4.91 -8.09 -18.39
N VAL A 16 5.72 -7.56 -19.30
CA VAL A 16 7.16 -7.34 -19.11
C VAL A 16 7.51 -5.91 -19.45
N MET A 17 8.40 -5.32 -18.65
CA MET A 17 8.91 -3.97 -18.87
C MET A 17 10.40 -3.89 -18.61
N LEU A 18 11.10 -3.11 -19.44
CA LEU A 18 12.48 -2.71 -19.19
C LEU A 18 12.66 -1.20 -19.43
N LYS A 19 13.30 -0.53 -18.47
CA LYS A 19 13.55 0.92 -18.48
C LYS A 19 15.03 1.23 -18.74
N SER A 20 15.26 2.30 -19.45
CA SER A 20 16.57 2.89 -19.69
C SER A 20 17.19 3.49 -18.42
N LEU A 21 18.51 3.52 -18.37
CA LEU A 21 19.29 4.22 -17.34
C LEU A 21 19.07 5.74 -17.44
N ASP A 22 18.69 6.38 -16.34
CA ASP A 22 18.55 7.83 -16.13
C ASP A 22 18.33 8.69 -17.39
N LYS A 23 17.08 8.73 -17.87
CA LYS A 23 16.63 9.55 -19.02
C LYS A 23 17.35 9.28 -20.34
N LEU A 24 18.10 8.19 -20.47
CA LEU A 24 18.71 7.79 -21.74
C LEU A 24 17.62 7.41 -22.75
N ALA A 25 17.60 8.06 -23.91
CA ALA A 25 16.76 7.61 -25.01
C ALA A 25 17.35 6.30 -25.59
N LEU A 26 16.63 5.19 -25.42
CA LEU A 26 16.90 3.90 -26.07
C LEU A 26 16.81 4.05 -27.58
N PHE A 27 15.83 4.81 -28.05
CA PHE A 27 15.60 5.06 -29.47
C PHE A 27 15.75 6.55 -29.74
N LYS A 28 16.85 6.95 -30.38
CA LYS A 28 17.08 8.37 -30.72
C LYS A 28 16.56 8.73 -32.10
N ASP A 29 16.51 7.76 -33.00
CA ASP A 29 15.98 7.90 -34.35
C ASP A 29 15.24 6.63 -34.78
N GLU A 30 14.59 6.69 -35.94
CA GLU A 30 13.80 5.59 -36.49
C GLU A 30 14.60 4.31 -36.74
N SER A 31 15.89 4.42 -37.08
CA SER A 31 16.73 3.24 -37.32
C SER A 31 17.01 2.46 -36.04
N ASP A 32 17.03 3.11 -34.88
CA ASP A 32 17.12 2.44 -33.58
C ASP A 32 15.88 1.60 -33.28
N TYR A 33 14.70 2.13 -33.61
CA TYR A 33 13.44 1.39 -33.47
C TYR A 33 13.42 0.17 -34.40
N ARG A 34 13.78 0.35 -35.68
CA ARG A 34 13.83 -0.75 -36.66
C ARG A 34 14.82 -1.83 -36.25
N ALA A 35 16.04 -1.46 -35.83
CA ALA A 35 17.03 -2.40 -35.34
C ALA A 35 16.52 -3.16 -34.10
N PHE A 36 15.81 -2.49 -33.19
CA PHE A 36 15.23 -3.15 -32.04
C PHE A 36 14.11 -4.11 -32.42
N VAL A 37 13.22 -3.74 -33.34
CA VAL A 37 12.16 -4.62 -33.89
C VAL A 37 12.77 -5.87 -34.51
N ASP A 38 13.83 -5.74 -35.31
CA ASP A 38 14.52 -6.89 -35.91
C ASP A 38 15.11 -7.82 -34.83
N ILE A 39 15.78 -7.24 -33.83
CA ILE A 39 16.35 -7.99 -32.70
C ILE A 39 15.25 -8.63 -31.84
N LEU A 40 14.11 -7.96 -31.67
CA LEU A 40 12.95 -8.43 -30.94
C LEU A 40 12.34 -9.66 -31.61
N LYS A 41 12.12 -9.57 -32.92
CA LYS A 41 11.65 -10.67 -33.78
C LYS A 41 12.60 -11.86 -33.76
N GLU A 42 13.89 -11.61 -33.99
CA GLU A 42 14.88 -12.68 -34.04
C GLU A 42 15.00 -13.37 -32.68
N SER A 43 14.98 -12.59 -31.59
CA SER A 43 15.04 -13.12 -30.22
C SER A 43 13.79 -13.93 -29.86
N SER A 44 12.60 -13.51 -30.30
CA SER A 44 11.34 -14.19 -29.98
C SER A 44 11.26 -15.55 -30.66
N ILE A 45 11.65 -15.63 -31.94
CA ILE A 45 11.73 -16.87 -32.71
C ILE A 45 12.74 -17.83 -32.07
N ASN A 46 13.96 -17.36 -31.79
CA ASN A 46 15.02 -18.20 -31.22
C ASN A 46 14.68 -18.76 -29.82
N SER A 47 13.83 -18.04 -29.09
CA SER A 47 13.43 -18.43 -27.73
C SER A 47 12.09 -19.17 -27.69
N ASP A 48 11.39 -19.29 -28.82
CA ASP A 48 10.01 -19.78 -28.88
C ASP A 48 9.07 -19.02 -27.92
N LEU A 49 9.11 -17.68 -28.01
CA LEU A 49 8.30 -16.78 -27.19
C LEU A 49 7.20 -16.14 -28.04
N ALA A 50 5.93 -16.42 -27.72
CA ALA A 50 4.80 -15.78 -28.36
C ALA A 50 4.55 -14.40 -27.75
N ILE A 51 4.78 -13.33 -28.52
CA ILE A 51 4.49 -11.95 -28.11
C ILE A 51 3.08 -11.57 -28.58
N HIS A 52 2.24 -11.05 -27.70
CA HIS A 52 0.82 -10.75 -27.96
C HIS A 52 0.57 -9.24 -28.11
N ALA A 53 1.30 -8.42 -27.37
CA ALA A 53 1.28 -6.97 -27.48
C ALA A 53 2.66 -6.40 -27.13
N TYR A 54 3.03 -5.25 -27.67
CA TYR A 54 4.26 -4.52 -27.33
C TYR A 54 4.15 -3.03 -27.64
N VAL A 55 4.99 -2.24 -26.97
CA VAL A 55 5.21 -0.82 -27.28
C VAL A 55 6.67 -0.45 -27.06
N LEU A 56 7.24 0.29 -28.00
CA LEU A 56 8.61 0.82 -27.91
C LEU A 56 8.56 2.33 -27.65
N MET A 57 8.85 2.76 -26.43
CA MET A 57 8.89 4.18 -26.07
C MET A 57 10.33 4.66 -25.93
N PRO A 58 10.62 5.97 -26.09
CA PRO A 58 11.99 6.48 -26.08
C PRO A 58 12.84 6.02 -24.88
N HIS A 59 12.24 5.82 -23.70
CA HIS A 59 12.97 5.50 -22.47
C HIS A 59 12.65 4.13 -21.88
N PHE A 60 11.72 3.37 -22.48
CA PHE A 60 11.32 2.06 -21.99
C PHE A 60 10.62 1.27 -23.10
N PHE A 61 10.49 -0.04 -22.91
CA PHE A 61 9.61 -0.84 -23.73
C PHE A 61 8.85 -1.82 -22.85
N GLU A 62 7.63 -2.15 -23.29
CA GLU A 62 6.78 -3.13 -22.65
C GLU A 62 6.28 -4.14 -23.67
N PHE A 63 6.03 -5.36 -23.21
CA PHE A 63 5.35 -6.36 -24.01
C PHE A 63 4.60 -7.36 -23.14
N LEU A 64 3.55 -7.96 -23.71
CA LEU A 64 2.83 -9.09 -23.17
C LEU A 64 3.23 -10.32 -23.96
N ALA A 65 3.71 -11.37 -23.30
CA ALA A 65 4.13 -12.58 -23.99
C ALA A 65 3.86 -13.84 -23.17
N THR A 66 3.58 -14.95 -23.85
CA THR A 66 3.39 -16.26 -23.22
C THR A 66 4.61 -17.14 -23.46
N PRO A 67 5.44 -17.39 -22.42
CA PRO A 67 6.58 -18.29 -22.52
C PRO A 67 6.14 -19.77 -22.52
N SER A 68 6.74 -20.58 -23.40
CA SER A 68 6.48 -22.03 -23.46
C SER A 68 7.18 -22.82 -22.35
N LYS A 69 8.30 -22.31 -21.83
CA LYS A 69 9.11 -22.92 -20.75
C LYS A 69 9.55 -21.88 -19.73
N GLU A 70 9.93 -22.34 -18.53
CA GLU A 70 10.30 -21.49 -17.39
C GLU A 70 11.44 -20.50 -17.70
N ASP A 71 12.43 -20.94 -18.47
CA ASP A 71 13.61 -20.14 -18.79
C ASP A 71 13.49 -19.34 -20.09
N THR A 72 12.43 -19.56 -20.89
CA THR A 72 12.19 -18.93 -22.20
C THR A 72 12.30 -17.41 -22.11
N LEU A 73 11.56 -16.78 -21.19
CA LEU A 73 11.55 -15.32 -21.06
C LEU A 73 12.91 -14.77 -20.61
N SER A 74 13.62 -15.49 -19.72
CA SER A 74 14.93 -15.05 -19.24
C SER A 74 16.00 -15.14 -20.34
N LYS A 75 16.01 -16.22 -21.13
CA LYS A 75 16.89 -16.37 -22.30
C LYS A 75 16.61 -15.33 -23.37
N PHE A 76 15.32 -15.11 -23.66
CA PHE A 76 14.87 -14.05 -24.56
C PHE A 76 15.41 -12.68 -24.16
N MET A 77 15.17 -12.27 -22.91
CA MET A 77 15.60 -10.94 -22.43
C MET A 77 17.13 -10.79 -22.38
N GLN A 78 17.87 -11.87 -22.11
CA GLN A 78 19.33 -11.85 -22.17
C GLN A 78 19.83 -11.65 -23.60
N SER A 79 19.26 -12.38 -24.57
CA SER A 79 19.60 -12.25 -26.00
C SER A 79 19.27 -10.85 -26.52
N LEU A 80 18.05 -10.38 -26.27
CA LEU A 80 17.55 -9.06 -26.65
C LEU A 80 18.49 -7.95 -26.14
N GLY A 81 18.77 -7.96 -24.83
CA GLY A 81 19.63 -6.97 -24.20
C GLY A 81 21.05 -6.99 -24.74
N ARG A 82 21.66 -8.18 -24.89
CA ARG A 82 23.03 -8.30 -25.41
C ARG A 82 23.16 -7.74 -26.83
N LYS A 83 22.24 -8.11 -27.72
CA LYS A 83 22.26 -7.67 -29.13
C LYS A 83 22.03 -6.17 -29.24
N TYR A 84 21.01 -5.64 -28.55
CA TYR A 84 20.66 -4.24 -28.67
C TYR A 84 21.68 -3.31 -28.03
N VAL A 85 22.19 -3.65 -26.84
CA VAL A 85 23.27 -2.87 -26.20
C VAL A 85 24.50 -2.85 -27.10
N GLY A 86 24.87 -3.97 -27.72
CA GLY A 86 25.97 -4.03 -28.68
C GLY A 86 25.75 -3.13 -29.90
N TYR A 87 24.57 -3.20 -30.51
CA TYR A 87 24.18 -2.32 -31.62
C TYR A 87 24.27 -0.84 -31.24
N PHE A 88 23.62 -0.43 -30.15
CA PHE A 88 23.52 0.96 -29.73
C PHE A 88 24.89 1.52 -29.34
N ASN A 89 25.69 0.76 -28.58
CA ASN A 89 27.04 1.18 -28.19
C ASN A 89 27.94 1.35 -29.40
N LYS A 90 27.86 0.45 -30.39
CA LYS A 90 28.59 0.58 -31.65
C LYS A 90 28.15 1.82 -32.44
N LYS A 91 26.83 2.02 -32.60
CA LYS A 91 26.27 3.14 -33.38
C LYS A 91 26.61 4.49 -32.78
N TYR A 92 26.54 4.62 -31.46
CA TYR A 92 26.75 5.90 -30.76
C TYR A 92 28.14 6.07 -30.14
N ASN A 93 29.08 5.18 -30.46
CA ASN A 93 30.44 5.17 -29.90
C ASN A 93 30.44 5.26 -28.36
N ARG A 94 29.62 4.41 -27.73
CA ARG A 94 29.43 4.35 -26.27
C ARG A 94 29.95 3.02 -25.71
N THR A 95 30.13 2.99 -24.40
CA THR A 95 30.36 1.78 -23.62
C THR A 95 29.44 1.76 -22.41
N GLY A 96 29.25 0.58 -21.80
CA GLY A 96 28.42 0.40 -20.61
C GLY A 96 26.98 -0.06 -20.89
N THR A 97 26.17 -0.10 -19.84
CA THR A 97 24.77 -0.56 -19.87
C THR A 97 23.82 0.53 -20.34
N LEU A 98 22.70 0.14 -20.96
CA LEU A 98 21.60 1.03 -21.32
C LEU A 98 20.44 0.98 -20.33
N PHE A 99 20.35 -0.05 -19.49
CA PHE A 99 19.17 -0.35 -18.69
C PHE A 99 19.43 -0.21 -17.19
N GLN A 100 18.39 0.18 -16.43
CA GLN A 100 18.43 0.34 -14.96
C GLN A 100 18.56 -0.98 -14.18
N GLY A 101 18.74 -2.11 -14.88
CA GLY A 101 18.92 -3.42 -14.28
C GLY A 101 18.23 -4.51 -15.09
N ARG A 102 17.69 -5.51 -14.38
CA ARG A 102 16.93 -6.60 -15.00
C ARG A 102 15.50 -6.13 -15.31
N TYR A 103 14.89 -6.79 -16.28
CA TYR A 103 13.48 -6.58 -16.60
C TYR A 103 12.57 -6.87 -15.41
N LYS A 104 11.47 -6.12 -15.34
CA LYS A 104 10.32 -6.38 -14.49
C LYS A 104 9.33 -7.26 -15.25
N SER A 105 8.64 -8.12 -14.54
CA SER A 105 7.55 -8.92 -15.11
C SER A 105 6.43 -9.14 -14.09
N SER A 106 5.20 -9.23 -14.60
CA SER A 106 3.99 -9.59 -13.87
C SER A 106 3.31 -10.77 -14.56
N LEU A 107 2.95 -11.82 -13.81
CA LEU A 107 2.13 -12.92 -14.33
C LEU A 107 0.68 -12.44 -14.47
N VAL A 108 0.02 -12.78 -15.57
CA VAL A 108 -1.34 -12.30 -15.87
C VAL A 108 -2.33 -13.47 -15.82
N GLU A 109 -3.43 -13.32 -15.09
CA GLU A 109 -4.62 -14.19 -15.19
C GLU A 109 -5.34 -13.87 -16.50
N ASP A 110 -5.14 -14.72 -17.51
CA ASP A 110 -5.52 -14.45 -18.89
C ASP A 110 -7.03 -14.24 -19.08
N GLU A 111 -7.87 -15.14 -18.59
CA GLU A 111 -9.33 -15.08 -18.77
C GLU A 111 -9.94 -13.79 -18.19
N LYS A 112 -9.29 -13.16 -17.22
CA LYS A 112 -9.79 -11.94 -16.58
C LYS A 112 -9.09 -10.66 -17.02
N TYR A 113 -7.78 -10.68 -17.21
CA TYR A 113 -6.96 -9.47 -17.40
C TYR A 113 -6.18 -9.43 -18.72
N LEU A 114 -6.25 -10.44 -19.58
CA LEU A 114 -5.49 -10.44 -20.84
C LEU A 114 -5.76 -9.17 -21.66
N PHE A 115 -7.04 -8.90 -21.96
CA PHE A 115 -7.39 -7.74 -22.78
C PHE A 115 -7.12 -6.42 -22.05
N ASP A 116 -7.36 -6.36 -20.73
CA ASP A 116 -7.03 -5.16 -19.95
C ASP A 116 -5.54 -4.81 -20.06
N VAL A 117 -4.65 -5.80 -19.95
CA VAL A 117 -3.19 -5.60 -20.10
C VAL A 117 -2.78 -5.30 -21.53
N MET A 118 -3.36 -5.96 -22.53
CA MET A 118 -3.09 -5.61 -23.93
C MET A 118 -3.48 -4.15 -24.20
N LEU A 119 -4.67 -3.73 -23.77
CA LEU A 119 -5.16 -2.36 -23.94
C LEU A 119 -4.29 -1.34 -23.20
N HIS A 120 -3.87 -1.64 -21.97
CA HIS A 120 -2.89 -0.83 -21.23
C HIS A 120 -1.65 -0.56 -22.10
N ILE A 121 -1.04 -1.62 -22.65
CA ILE A 121 0.15 -1.50 -23.51
C ILE A 121 -0.14 -0.66 -24.76
N GLU A 122 -1.27 -0.89 -25.44
CA GLU A 122 -1.61 -0.13 -26.64
C GLU A 122 -1.84 1.36 -26.35
N ARG A 123 -2.35 1.70 -25.15
CA ARG A 123 -2.62 3.08 -24.72
C ARG A 123 -1.37 3.86 -24.32
N LEU A 124 -0.25 3.19 -24.04
CA LEU A 124 1.02 3.85 -23.72
C LEU A 124 1.59 4.64 -24.92
N ALA A 125 1.21 4.26 -26.14
CA ALA A 125 1.63 4.91 -27.36
C ALA A 125 0.54 5.87 -27.88
N PRO A 126 0.92 7.09 -28.32
CA PRO A 126 0.00 7.93 -29.08
C PRO A 126 -0.36 7.25 -30.41
N LYS A 127 -1.51 7.62 -30.98
CA LYS A 127 -2.09 6.95 -32.16
C LYS A 127 -1.17 6.95 -33.38
N GLU A 128 -0.32 7.96 -33.54
CA GLU A 128 0.62 8.07 -34.65
C GLU A 128 1.91 7.24 -34.47
N HIS A 129 2.11 6.63 -33.29
CA HIS A 129 3.31 5.88 -32.99
C HIS A 129 3.37 4.57 -33.79
N LEU A 130 4.46 4.38 -34.54
CA LEU A 130 4.59 3.28 -35.51
C LEU A 130 5.12 1.96 -34.91
N PHE A 131 5.74 2.01 -33.73
CA PHE A 131 6.47 0.89 -33.14
C PHE A 131 5.74 0.29 -31.93
N SER A 132 4.45 -0.02 -32.11
CA SER A 132 3.60 -0.71 -31.13
C SER A 132 2.75 -1.77 -31.82
N SER A 133 2.28 -2.78 -31.09
CA SER A 133 1.41 -3.83 -31.64
C SER A 133 0.03 -3.35 -32.06
N ALA A 134 -0.37 -2.13 -31.71
CA ALA A 134 -1.65 -1.50 -32.04
C ALA A 134 -1.95 -1.60 -33.53
N HIS A 135 -0.93 -1.48 -34.40
CA HIS A 135 -1.16 -1.57 -35.83
C HIS A 135 -1.70 -2.93 -36.28
N LYS A 136 -1.31 -4.02 -35.63
CA LYS A 136 -1.91 -5.34 -35.90
C LYS A 136 -3.17 -5.57 -35.09
N ASN A 137 -3.11 -5.38 -33.77
CA ASN A 137 -4.22 -5.73 -32.90
C ASN A 137 -5.44 -4.82 -33.12
N LEU A 138 -5.26 -3.51 -33.30
CA LEU A 138 -6.37 -2.57 -33.51
C LEU A 138 -6.66 -2.30 -34.99
N TYR A 139 -5.67 -2.43 -35.88
CA TYR A 139 -5.84 -2.01 -37.28
C TYR A 139 -5.61 -3.12 -38.32
N GLY A 140 -5.36 -4.37 -37.89
CA GLY A 140 -5.24 -5.52 -38.78
C GLY A 140 -4.06 -5.50 -39.74
N LYS A 141 -3.06 -4.63 -39.51
CA LYS A 141 -1.85 -4.59 -40.33
C LYS A 141 -0.96 -5.80 -40.05
N LYS A 142 -0.14 -6.17 -41.03
CA LYS A 142 0.84 -7.25 -40.89
C LYS A 142 1.92 -6.88 -39.87
N ASP A 143 2.08 -7.73 -38.86
CA ASP A 143 3.19 -7.71 -37.89
C ASP A 143 3.69 -9.16 -37.73
N GLU A 144 5.00 -9.34 -37.85
CA GLU A 144 5.67 -10.65 -37.83
C GLU A 144 6.19 -11.04 -36.44
N ILE A 145 6.03 -10.16 -35.45
CA ILE A 145 6.38 -10.36 -34.03
C ILE A 145 5.14 -10.82 -33.28
N VAL A 146 4.01 -10.16 -33.52
CA VAL A 146 2.77 -10.40 -32.76
C VAL A 146 2.13 -11.70 -33.18
N SER A 147 1.87 -12.57 -32.21
CA SER A 147 1.07 -13.79 -32.32
C SER A 147 -0.20 -13.63 -31.51
N TYR A 148 -1.38 -13.96 -32.05
CA TYR A 148 -2.61 -13.86 -31.27
C TYR A 148 -2.64 -14.86 -30.13
N HIS A 149 -2.96 -14.37 -28.93
CA HIS A 149 -3.28 -15.22 -27.79
C HIS A 149 -4.53 -16.07 -28.08
N SER A 150 -4.69 -17.20 -27.38
CA SER A 150 -5.84 -18.10 -27.56
C SER A 150 -7.17 -17.37 -27.38
N LEU A 151 -7.31 -16.54 -26.34
CA LEU A 151 -8.51 -15.72 -26.09
C LEU A 151 -8.74 -14.65 -27.16
N TYR A 152 -7.69 -14.04 -27.68
CA TYR A 152 -7.81 -13.11 -28.80
C TYR A 152 -8.36 -13.83 -30.04
N LYS A 153 -7.89 -15.05 -30.32
CA LYS A 153 -8.42 -15.88 -31.42
C LYS A 153 -9.90 -16.22 -31.23
N LYS A 154 -10.38 -16.35 -29.98
CA LYS A 154 -11.80 -16.59 -29.66
C LYS A 154 -12.70 -15.37 -29.96
N LEU A 155 -12.16 -14.16 -30.17
CA LEU A 155 -12.98 -12.99 -30.50
C LEU A 155 -13.71 -13.15 -31.84
N GLY A 156 -13.13 -13.86 -32.81
CA GLY A 156 -13.73 -14.01 -34.14
C GLY A 156 -13.09 -15.12 -34.96
N PHE A 157 -13.79 -15.54 -36.00
CA PHE A 157 -13.32 -16.59 -36.91
C PHE A 157 -12.29 -16.03 -37.92
N THR A 158 -12.45 -14.77 -38.32
CA THR A 158 -11.50 -14.06 -39.20
C THR A 158 -10.70 -13.01 -38.44
N ASP A 159 -9.58 -12.57 -39.02
CA ASP A 159 -8.74 -11.53 -38.42
C ASP A 159 -9.48 -10.19 -38.34
N GLU A 160 -10.28 -9.86 -39.34
CA GLU A 160 -11.11 -8.65 -39.36
C GLU A 160 -12.11 -8.64 -38.18
N GLN A 161 -12.78 -9.76 -37.92
CA GLN A 161 -13.73 -9.87 -36.80
C GLN A 161 -13.04 -9.71 -35.44
N ARG A 162 -11.84 -10.27 -35.29
CA ARG A 162 -11.06 -10.17 -34.05
C ARG A 162 -10.63 -8.73 -33.80
N VAL A 163 -10.06 -8.08 -34.83
CA VAL A 163 -9.61 -6.69 -34.80
C VAL A 163 -10.78 -5.76 -34.50
N GLN A 164 -11.94 -5.97 -35.12
CA GLN A 164 -13.13 -5.16 -34.86
C GLN A 164 -13.55 -5.23 -33.39
N LYS A 165 -13.75 -6.43 -32.84
CA LYS A 165 -14.15 -6.58 -31.43
C LYS A 165 -13.11 -6.07 -30.46
N TYR A 166 -11.83 -6.30 -30.73
CA TYR A 166 -10.75 -5.78 -29.88
C TYR A 166 -10.70 -4.24 -29.91
N SER A 167 -10.95 -3.64 -31.08
CA SER A 167 -11.04 -2.18 -31.23
C SER A 167 -12.23 -1.59 -30.48
N GLU A 168 -13.35 -2.31 -30.39
CA GLU A 168 -14.50 -1.90 -29.56
C GLU A 168 -14.10 -1.79 -28.09
N PHE A 169 -13.30 -2.74 -27.57
CA PHE A 169 -12.76 -2.65 -26.21
C PHE A 169 -11.84 -1.44 -26.03
N PHE A 170 -10.98 -1.16 -27.01
CA PHE A 170 -10.07 -0.02 -26.95
C PHE A 170 -10.79 1.32 -26.90
N ASN A 171 -11.89 1.45 -27.64
CA ASN A 171 -12.70 2.67 -27.69
C ASN A 171 -13.70 2.82 -26.52
N SER A 172 -13.82 1.81 -25.67
CA SER A 172 -14.64 1.88 -24.46
C SER A 172 -14.00 2.79 -23.39
N ALA A 173 -14.79 3.25 -22.41
CA ALA A 173 -14.29 4.09 -21.32
C ALA A 173 -13.16 3.40 -20.56
N VAL A 174 -12.10 4.17 -20.26
CA VAL A 174 -10.95 3.66 -19.51
C VAL A 174 -11.35 3.46 -18.04
N ASP A 175 -11.16 2.24 -17.55
CA ASP A 175 -11.24 1.91 -16.13
C ASP A 175 -9.89 2.25 -15.48
N TYR A 176 -9.79 3.46 -14.91
CA TYR A 176 -8.56 3.96 -14.31
C TYR A 176 -8.09 3.12 -13.12
N ASP A 177 -9.01 2.50 -12.36
CA ASP A 177 -8.65 1.62 -11.24
C ASP A 177 -7.92 0.36 -11.74
N LYS A 178 -8.34 -0.19 -12.90
CA LYS A 178 -7.64 -1.31 -13.55
C LYS A 178 -6.28 -0.91 -14.12
N GLU A 179 -6.19 0.25 -14.76
CA GLU A 179 -4.92 0.77 -15.30
C GLU A 179 -3.88 0.95 -14.18
N ASP A 180 -4.29 1.55 -13.06
CA ASP A 180 -3.44 1.72 -11.87
C ASP A 180 -3.04 0.36 -11.28
N PHE A 181 -3.98 -0.61 -11.24
CA PHE A 181 -3.70 -1.97 -10.78
C PHE A 181 -2.66 -2.70 -11.64
N ILE A 182 -2.80 -2.65 -12.97
CA ILE A 182 -1.85 -3.28 -13.91
C ILE A 182 -0.46 -2.67 -13.75
N THR A 183 -0.39 -1.34 -13.75
CA THR A 183 0.86 -0.59 -13.59
C THR A 183 1.54 -0.93 -12.26
N MET A 184 0.77 -0.94 -11.16
CA MET A 184 1.26 -1.32 -9.84
C MET A 184 1.82 -2.76 -9.83
N CYS A 185 1.09 -3.74 -10.37
CA CYS A 185 1.50 -5.14 -10.42
C CYS A 185 2.83 -5.31 -11.16
N LEU A 186 3.00 -4.67 -12.32
CA LEU A 186 4.24 -4.69 -13.09
C LEU A 186 5.40 -4.03 -12.33
N GLU A 187 5.18 -2.82 -11.80
CA GLU A 187 6.20 -2.04 -11.08
C GLU A 187 6.73 -2.77 -9.84
N LYS A 188 5.84 -3.48 -9.14
CA LYS A 188 6.15 -4.27 -7.95
C LYS A 188 6.58 -5.71 -8.26
N GLN A 189 6.50 -6.15 -9.53
CA GLN A 189 6.77 -7.51 -9.98
C GLN A 189 5.92 -8.55 -9.21
N SER A 190 4.59 -8.40 -9.29
CA SER A 190 3.60 -9.29 -8.68
C SER A 190 2.71 -9.94 -9.74
N VAL A 191 1.46 -10.26 -9.43
CA VAL A 191 0.53 -10.96 -10.30
C VAL A 191 -0.64 -10.04 -10.63
N THR A 192 -0.87 -9.80 -11.92
CA THR A 192 -2.06 -9.14 -12.44
C THR A 192 -3.18 -10.17 -12.51
N GLY A 193 -3.87 -10.39 -11.39
CA GLY A 193 -4.89 -11.42 -11.26
C GLY A 193 -5.86 -11.16 -10.12
N SER A 194 -6.96 -11.91 -10.09
CA SER A 194 -7.97 -11.89 -9.03
C SER A 194 -7.39 -12.39 -7.71
N GLU A 195 -8.02 -12.02 -6.59
CA GLU A 195 -7.59 -12.54 -5.29
C GLU A 195 -7.58 -14.08 -5.24
N ASP A 196 -8.56 -14.73 -5.88
CA ASP A 196 -8.67 -16.19 -5.86
C ASP A 196 -7.59 -16.83 -6.73
N PHE A 197 -7.27 -16.25 -7.88
CA PHE A 197 -6.13 -16.68 -8.70
C PHE A 197 -4.81 -16.57 -7.93
N VAL A 198 -4.58 -15.44 -7.26
CA VAL A 198 -3.38 -15.23 -6.44
C VAL A 198 -3.32 -16.23 -5.28
N LYS A 199 -4.42 -16.43 -4.53
CA LYS A 199 -4.47 -17.42 -3.44
C LYS A 199 -4.20 -18.84 -3.93
N ASN A 200 -4.71 -19.21 -5.11
CA ASN A 200 -4.47 -20.54 -5.68
C ASN A 200 -3.02 -20.70 -6.12
N LEU A 201 -2.41 -19.68 -6.72
CA LEU A 201 -0.99 -19.70 -7.05
C LEU A 201 -0.10 -19.75 -5.81
N GLU A 202 -0.43 -19.01 -4.74
CA GLU A 202 0.29 -19.05 -3.47
C GLU A 202 0.36 -20.48 -2.87
N LYS A 203 -0.73 -21.25 -2.99
CA LYS A 203 -0.77 -22.66 -2.58
C LYS A 203 0.18 -23.54 -3.41
N ILE A 204 0.31 -23.25 -4.71
CA ILE A 204 1.16 -24.03 -5.62
C ILE A 204 2.64 -23.70 -5.41
N VAL A 205 2.99 -22.41 -5.30
CA VAL A 205 4.39 -21.98 -5.21
C VAL A 205 4.95 -22.04 -3.80
N GLY A 206 4.10 -22.17 -2.78
CA GLY A 206 4.50 -22.33 -1.38
C GLY A 206 5.00 -21.03 -0.72
N PHE A 207 4.80 -19.88 -1.34
CA PHE A 207 5.12 -18.56 -0.78
C PHE A 207 4.12 -17.49 -1.22
N SER A 208 4.01 -16.42 -0.44
CA SER A 208 3.02 -15.34 -0.65
C SER A 208 3.39 -14.46 -1.87
N LEU A 209 2.42 -14.30 -2.77
CA LEU A 209 2.46 -13.56 -4.03
C LEU A 209 1.66 -12.26 -3.99
N THR A 210 0.80 -12.10 -2.97
CA THR A 210 0.00 -10.90 -2.75
C THR A 210 0.88 -9.64 -2.72
N LEU A 211 0.44 -8.59 -3.41
CA LEU A 211 0.98 -7.24 -3.30
C LEU A 211 0.82 -6.75 -1.86
N LYS A 212 1.84 -7.02 -1.04
CA LYS A 212 2.00 -6.34 0.23
C LYS A 212 2.30 -4.89 -0.09
N ALA A 213 1.54 -3.95 0.46
CA ALA A 213 2.05 -2.58 0.64
C ALA A 213 3.49 -2.71 1.14
N ARG A 214 4.45 -2.00 0.54
CA ARG A 214 5.86 -2.18 0.92
C ARG A 214 5.96 -2.05 2.45
N GLY A 215 6.38 -3.14 3.07
CA GLY A 215 6.12 -3.43 4.48
C GLY A 215 6.13 -4.95 4.71
N ARG A 216 6.49 -5.37 5.93
CA ARG A 216 6.58 -6.76 6.38
C ARG A 216 5.27 -7.54 6.10
N PRO A 217 5.30 -8.86 5.85
CA PRO A 217 4.11 -9.71 5.73
C PRO A 217 3.00 -9.34 6.72
N LYS A 218 1.74 -9.26 6.23
CA LYS A 218 0.57 -9.28 7.11
C LYS A 218 0.70 -10.52 7.99
N LYS A 219 0.75 -10.27 9.30
CA LYS A 219 0.64 -11.24 10.39
C LYS A 219 -0.44 -12.27 10.03
N GLU A 220 -0.18 -13.54 10.32
CA GLU A 220 -1.25 -14.49 10.64
C GLU A 220 -2.30 -13.76 11.47
N GLN A 221 -3.57 -13.97 11.16
CA GLN A 221 -4.68 -13.30 11.84
C GLN A 221 -4.49 -13.40 13.36
N ILE A 222 -3.92 -12.36 13.96
CA ILE A 222 -4.26 -12.00 15.33
C ILE A 222 -5.76 -11.75 15.23
N LYS A 223 -6.52 -12.60 15.94
CA LYS A 223 -7.99 -12.58 16.03
C LYS A 223 -8.48 -11.16 15.86
N LYS A 224 -9.33 -10.91 14.84
CA LYS A 224 -10.00 -9.62 14.62
C LYS A 224 -10.52 -9.11 15.95
N GLY A 225 -9.82 -8.14 16.56
CA GLY A 225 -10.39 -7.34 17.62
C GLY A 225 -11.66 -6.67 17.08
N LYS A 226 -12.67 -6.48 17.93
CA LYS A 226 -13.86 -5.72 17.57
C LYS A 226 -13.41 -4.36 17.01
N LYS A 227 -13.99 -3.95 15.87
CA LYS A 227 -13.76 -2.61 15.31
C LYS A 227 -14.27 -1.58 16.32
N MET A 228 -13.53 -0.49 16.51
CA MET A 228 -13.91 0.64 17.40
C MET A 228 -15.29 1.20 17.04
N TYR A 229 -15.59 1.30 15.74
CA TYR A 229 -16.89 1.74 15.22
C TYR A 229 -17.64 0.57 14.60
N LYS A 230 -18.96 0.49 14.84
CA LYS A 230 -19.83 -0.58 14.31
C LYS A 230 -20.58 -0.16 13.06
N ASN A 231 -21.25 0.99 13.10
CA ASN A 231 -22.12 1.50 12.03
C ASN A 231 -21.88 3.00 11.80
N LEU A 232 -20.85 3.33 11.00
CA LEU A 232 -20.52 4.72 10.67
C LEU A 232 -21.47 5.26 9.60
N VAL A 233 -22.24 6.28 9.99
CA VAL A 233 -23.13 7.04 9.10
C VAL A 233 -22.85 8.53 9.21
N MET A 234 -23.21 9.30 8.17
CA MET A 234 -23.10 10.76 8.21
C MET A 234 -24.10 11.34 9.22
N LEU A 235 -23.65 12.28 10.04
CA LEU A 235 -24.52 13.01 10.97
C LEU A 235 -25.45 13.94 10.18
N ASP A 236 -26.67 13.46 9.96
CA ASP A 236 -27.75 14.21 9.32
C ASP A 236 -28.65 14.93 10.35
N LYS A 237 -28.98 16.20 10.08
CA LYS A 237 -29.76 17.05 10.99
C LYS A 237 -31.22 16.61 11.15
N GLU A 238 -31.84 16.04 10.11
CA GLU A 238 -33.25 15.65 10.13
C GLU A 238 -33.40 14.27 10.76
N LYS A 239 -32.55 13.33 10.35
CA LYS A 239 -32.52 11.95 10.87
C LYS A 239 -32.15 11.91 12.36
N HIS A 240 -31.18 12.72 12.77
CA HIS A 240 -30.61 12.66 14.13
C HIS A 240 -31.05 13.83 15.03
N LYS A 241 -32.11 14.57 14.68
CA LYS A 241 -32.60 15.73 15.47
C LYS A 241 -32.91 15.42 16.94
N GLU A 242 -33.39 14.20 17.21
CA GLU A 242 -33.76 13.75 18.56
C GLU A 242 -32.59 13.09 19.30
N LEU A 243 -31.45 12.93 18.64
CA LEU A 243 -30.31 12.21 19.19
C LEU A 243 -29.66 13.01 20.31
N LYS A 244 -29.44 12.33 21.42
CA LYS A 244 -28.73 12.80 22.60
C LYS A 244 -27.54 11.90 22.86
N ILE A 245 -26.51 12.46 23.47
CA ILE A 245 -25.28 11.75 23.82
C ILE A 245 -25.07 11.72 25.34
N ASN A 246 -24.81 10.53 25.87
CA ASN A 246 -24.40 10.31 27.24
C ASN A 246 -22.87 10.49 27.40
N PRO A 247 -22.37 10.81 28.60
CA PRO A 247 -20.93 10.87 28.85
C PRO A 247 -20.22 9.55 28.49
N LEU A 248 -19.01 9.67 27.95
CA LEU A 248 -18.17 8.53 27.65
C LEU A 248 -17.50 8.03 28.94
N GLU A 249 -18.15 7.07 29.59
CA GLU A 249 -17.64 6.46 30.84
C GLU A 249 -17.13 5.03 30.68
N ASP A 250 -17.63 4.32 29.67
CA ASP A 250 -17.29 2.92 29.36
C ASP A 250 -16.47 2.85 28.06
N LEU A 251 -15.26 2.31 28.17
CA LEU A 251 -14.29 2.12 27.10
C LEU A 251 -14.16 0.65 26.68
N ASN A 252 -15.13 -0.22 27.01
CA ASN A 252 -15.12 -1.64 26.63
C ASN A 252 -15.05 -1.88 25.12
N PHE A 253 -15.39 -0.89 24.28
CA PHE A 253 -15.15 -0.97 22.83
C PHE A 253 -13.65 -1.08 22.48
N ALA A 254 -12.76 -0.62 23.36
CA ALA A 254 -11.31 -0.71 23.22
C ALA A 254 -10.71 -1.95 23.92
N LYS A 255 -11.53 -2.84 24.49
CA LYS A 255 -11.05 -4.02 25.23
C LYS A 255 -10.22 -4.98 24.38
N SER A 256 -10.48 -5.07 23.08
CA SER A 256 -9.68 -5.88 22.15
C SER A 256 -8.57 -5.09 21.44
N ALA A 257 -8.33 -3.83 21.81
CA ALA A 257 -7.28 -3.02 21.19
C ALA A 257 -5.91 -3.55 21.62
N THR A 258 -5.02 -3.74 20.65
CA THR A 258 -3.63 -4.14 20.93
C THR A 258 -2.68 -2.95 21.03
N HIS A 259 -3.07 -1.84 20.41
CA HIS A 259 -2.34 -0.59 20.36
C HIS A 259 -3.33 0.57 20.23
N ILE A 260 -2.96 1.75 20.73
CA ILE A 260 -3.76 2.98 20.65
C ILE A 260 -2.96 4.08 19.96
N PRO A 261 -3.38 4.55 18.77
CA PRO A 261 -2.75 5.70 18.11
C PRO A 261 -2.69 6.91 19.03
N LEU A 262 -1.57 7.61 19.02
CA LEU A 262 -1.32 8.79 19.84
C LEU A 262 -0.97 10.00 19.01
N LEU A 263 -1.25 11.17 19.56
CA LEU A 263 -0.72 12.43 19.07
C LEU A 263 0.63 12.72 19.74
N ALA A 264 1.51 13.47 19.06
CA ALA A 264 2.84 13.81 19.57
C ALA A 264 2.82 14.51 20.94
N ASN A 265 1.78 15.31 21.21
CA ASN A 265 1.57 16.00 22.48
C ASN A 265 1.02 15.11 23.61
N GLU A 266 0.66 13.86 23.34
CA GLU A 266 0.16 12.90 24.34
C GLU A 266 1.26 11.97 24.86
N VAL A 267 2.43 11.95 24.19
CA VAL A 267 3.49 10.96 24.42
C VAL A 267 3.97 10.98 25.86
N ALA A 268 4.14 12.16 26.47
CA ALA A 268 4.57 12.24 27.87
C ALA A 268 3.51 11.69 28.86
N GLN A 269 2.24 11.98 28.63
CA GLN A 269 1.16 11.56 29.54
C GLN A 269 0.85 10.08 29.42
N VAL A 270 0.80 9.55 28.20
CA VAL A 270 0.55 8.12 27.95
C VAL A 270 1.81 7.30 28.20
N GLY A 271 2.97 7.82 27.81
CA GLY A 271 4.29 7.22 28.01
C GLY A 271 4.73 7.12 29.46
N ALA A 272 3.99 7.71 30.40
CA ALA A 272 4.20 7.50 31.83
C ALA A 272 3.74 6.10 32.31
N ALA A 273 2.89 5.40 31.54
CA ALA A 273 2.33 4.11 31.95
C ALA A 273 2.39 3.03 30.85
N PHE A 274 2.53 3.42 29.59
CA PHE A 274 2.57 2.48 28.46
C PHE A 274 3.79 2.71 27.59
N PRO A 275 4.36 1.66 26.98
CA PRO A 275 5.36 1.83 25.94
C PRO A 275 4.75 2.57 24.75
N VAL A 276 5.31 3.73 24.43
CA VAL A 276 5.03 4.44 23.19
C VAL A 276 6.06 3.97 22.17
N VAL A 277 5.58 3.64 20.98
CA VAL A 277 6.39 3.10 19.89
C VAL A 277 5.92 3.64 18.55
N PHE A 278 6.75 3.46 17.53
CA PHE A 278 6.38 3.70 16.14
C PHE A 278 5.91 2.39 15.52
N THR A 279 4.81 2.37 14.78
CA THR A 279 4.43 1.16 14.03
C THR A 279 5.50 0.84 12.98
N ALA A 280 5.74 -0.44 12.70
CA ALA A 280 6.64 -0.82 11.62
C ALA A 280 5.98 -0.58 10.26
N GLY A 281 6.71 0.00 9.31
CA GLY A 281 6.23 0.26 7.95
C GLY A 281 6.98 1.42 7.29
N GLU A 282 6.60 1.76 6.06
CA GLU A 282 7.12 2.94 5.35
C GLU A 282 6.47 4.26 5.80
N ALA A 283 5.35 4.18 6.54
CA ALA A 283 4.65 5.30 7.16
C ALA A 283 4.38 4.96 8.63
N PRO A 284 5.40 5.06 9.51
CA PRO A 284 5.21 4.73 10.92
C PRO A 284 4.25 5.71 11.60
N GLU A 285 3.35 5.16 12.40
CA GLU A 285 2.42 5.90 13.25
C GLU A 285 2.88 5.79 14.70
N LEU A 286 2.69 6.86 15.46
CA LEU A 286 2.98 6.89 16.89
C LEU A 286 1.83 6.21 17.64
N THR A 287 2.14 5.22 18.49
CA THR A 287 1.12 4.44 19.19
C THR A 287 1.59 4.00 20.57
N ALA A 288 0.66 3.87 21.53
CA ALA A 288 0.89 3.14 22.76
C ALA A 288 0.67 1.64 22.53
N LEU A 289 1.53 0.79 23.08
CA LEU A 289 1.30 -0.64 23.23
C LEU A 289 0.48 -0.87 24.50
N VAL A 290 -0.69 -1.50 24.34
CA VAL A 290 -1.62 -1.74 25.44
C VAL A 290 -1.91 -3.22 25.64
N SER A 291 -1.20 -4.12 24.95
CA SER A 291 -1.42 -5.56 25.00
C SER A 291 -0.12 -6.32 24.77
N LEU A 292 -0.04 -7.54 25.34
CA LEU A 292 1.01 -8.52 25.11
C LEU A 292 0.52 -9.72 24.27
N GLY A 293 -0.32 -9.44 23.26
CA GLY A 293 -0.84 -10.46 22.34
C GLY A 293 -2.25 -10.97 22.65
N GLY A 294 -2.93 -10.36 23.61
CA GLY A 294 -4.33 -10.64 23.99
C GLY A 294 -5.19 -9.36 24.03
N ASP A 295 -6.17 -9.33 24.92
CA ASP A 295 -6.97 -8.14 25.19
C ASP A 295 -6.12 -6.98 25.76
N SER A 296 -6.65 -5.77 25.66
CA SER A 296 -6.06 -4.57 26.21
C SER A 296 -5.88 -4.68 27.71
N LEU A 297 -4.64 -4.50 28.15
CA LEU A 297 -4.22 -4.34 29.53
C LEU A 297 -4.50 -2.92 30.06
N ALA A 298 -4.90 -2.00 29.19
CA ALA A 298 -5.19 -0.61 29.56
C ALA A 298 -6.64 -0.37 30.01
N ILE A 299 -7.54 -1.36 29.87
CA ILE A 299 -8.95 -1.27 30.29
C ILE A 299 -9.20 -2.19 31.48
N ASN A 300 -9.65 -1.67 32.62
CA ASN A 300 -9.98 -2.47 33.80
C ASN A 300 -11.33 -3.22 33.65
N GLU A 301 -11.72 -4.00 34.66
CA GLU A 301 -12.96 -4.77 34.66
C GLU A 301 -14.23 -3.90 34.61
N GLU A 302 -14.14 -2.67 35.11
CA GLU A 302 -15.22 -1.67 35.07
C GLU A 302 -15.32 -0.96 33.70
N GLY A 303 -14.49 -1.30 32.73
CA GLY A 303 -14.45 -0.65 31.42
C GLY A 303 -13.75 0.72 31.42
N LYS A 304 -13.02 1.07 32.48
CA LYS A 304 -12.27 2.34 32.61
C LYS A 304 -10.84 2.19 32.11
N TRP A 305 -10.28 3.28 31.60
CA TRP A 305 -8.84 3.37 31.35
C TRP A 305 -8.08 3.35 32.67
N ILE A 306 -6.97 2.60 32.76
CA ILE A 306 -6.25 2.40 34.04
C ILE A 306 -5.44 3.60 34.52
N THR A 307 -5.33 4.67 33.73
CA THR A 307 -4.63 5.91 34.12
C THR A 307 -5.58 7.11 34.09
N SER A 308 -5.14 8.25 34.65
CA SER A 308 -5.94 9.48 34.65
C SER A 308 -6.10 10.12 33.27
N TYR A 309 -5.18 9.84 32.33
CA TYR A 309 -5.22 10.41 30.99
C TYR A 309 -5.68 9.39 29.96
N VAL A 310 -6.87 9.63 29.39
CA VAL A 310 -7.43 8.82 28.31
C VAL A 310 -6.97 9.39 26.95
N PRO A 311 -6.30 8.59 26.10
CA PRO A 311 -5.87 9.03 24.77
C PRO A 311 -7.00 9.65 23.95
N SER A 312 -6.71 10.75 23.24
CA SER A 312 -7.69 11.49 22.44
C SER A 312 -8.32 10.62 21.34
N TYR A 313 -7.56 9.64 20.83
CA TYR A 313 -8.03 8.64 19.88
C TYR A 313 -9.24 7.84 20.41
N LEU A 314 -9.34 7.60 21.72
CA LEU A 314 -10.49 6.94 22.33
C LEU A 314 -11.63 7.93 22.59
N ARG A 315 -11.29 9.14 23.02
CA ARG A 315 -12.25 10.20 23.38
C ARG A 315 -13.08 10.73 22.22
N LYS A 316 -12.65 10.52 20.97
CA LYS A 316 -13.46 10.86 19.79
C LYS A 316 -14.71 9.98 19.64
N TYR A 317 -14.73 8.77 20.21
CA TYR A 317 -15.90 7.90 20.13
C TYR A 317 -17.11 8.59 20.81
N PRO A 318 -18.30 8.60 20.19
CA PRO A 318 -18.74 7.83 19.02
C PRO A 318 -18.67 8.59 17.68
N PHE A 319 -18.01 9.74 17.63
CA PHE A 319 -17.88 10.54 16.43
C PHE A 319 -16.62 10.19 15.63
N SER A 320 -16.63 10.55 14.35
CA SER A 320 -15.46 10.55 13.48
C SER A 320 -15.55 11.72 12.49
N LEU A 321 -14.41 12.13 11.96
CA LEU A 321 -14.32 13.09 10.86
C LEU A 321 -13.94 12.36 9.58
N ALA A 322 -14.50 12.76 8.44
CA ALA A 322 -14.10 12.28 7.11
C ALA A 322 -14.13 13.41 6.09
N SER A 323 -13.38 13.26 5.00
CA SER A 323 -13.48 14.14 3.82
C SER A 323 -14.43 13.52 2.80
N THR A 324 -15.14 14.34 2.03
CA THR A 324 -15.95 13.84 0.91
C THR A 324 -15.05 13.50 -0.29
N LYS A 325 -15.49 12.57 -1.15
CA LYS A 325 -14.76 12.21 -2.38
C LYS A 325 -14.75 13.37 -3.40
N GLU A 326 -15.79 14.19 -3.39
CA GLU A 326 -15.98 15.31 -4.32
C GLU A 326 -15.17 16.56 -3.91
N ASN A 327 -14.96 16.76 -2.60
CA ASN A 327 -14.16 17.86 -2.08
C ASN A 327 -13.36 17.43 -0.83
N PRO A 328 -12.06 17.13 -0.97
CA PRO A 328 -11.18 16.75 0.14
C PRO A 328 -11.13 17.77 1.29
N GLU A 329 -11.35 19.05 1.01
CA GLU A 329 -11.40 20.14 1.99
C GLU A 329 -12.72 20.17 2.77
N GLN A 330 -13.79 19.58 2.22
CA GLN A 330 -15.07 19.50 2.90
C GLN A 330 -15.06 18.35 3.92
N LYS A 331 -15.02 18.73 5.20
CA LYS A 331 -15.12 17.78 6.31
C LYS A 331 -16.58 17.50 6.68
N VAL A 332 -16.91 16.23 6.82
CA VAL A 332 -18.21 15.74 7.30
C VAL A 332 -18.04 14.99 8.62
N ILE A 333 -19.03 15.15 9.50
CA ILE A 333 -19.09 14.44 10.78
C ILE A 333 -19.80 13.12 10.56
N LEU A 334 -19.16 12.04 11.00
CA LEU A 334 -19.73 10.71 11.06
C LEU A 334 -20.02 10.34 12.50
N ILE A 335 -21.03 9.51 12.71
CA ILE A 335 -21.37 8.90 14.00
C ILE A 335 -21.46 7.39 13.88
N ASP A 336 -21.10 6.67 14.94
CA ASP A 336 -21.50 5.28 15.12
C ASP A 336 -22.94 5.24 15.61
N GLU A 337 -23.90 5.08 14.70
CA GLU A 337 -25.34 5.12 15.02
C GLU A 337 -25.74 4.01 16.00
N ASP A 338 -24.99 2.91 16.03
CA ASP A 338 -25.18 1.76 16.93
C ASP A 338 -24.44 1.94 18.28
N SER A 339 -23.92 3.14 18.56
CA SER A 339 -23.24 3.44 19.82
C SER A 339 -24.24 3.43 20.98
N SER A 340 -23.86 2.77 22.08
CA SER A 340 -24.61 2.82 23.34
C SER A 340 -24.59 4.20 24.01
N LEU A 341 -23.74 5.11 23.54
CA LEU A 341 -23.71 6.50 24.03
C LEU A 341 -24.88 7.32 23.52
N PHE A 342 -25.46 6.93 22.39
CA PHE A 342 -26.61 7.64 21.84
C PHE A 342 -27.92 7.15 22.45
N SER A 343 -28.83 8.10 22.69
CA SER A 343 -30.17 7.86 23.21
C SER A 343 -31.13 8.91 22.65
N LYS A 344 -32.43 8.61 22.61
CA LYS A 344 -33.47 9.62 22.32
C LYS A 344 -33.97 10.32 23.57
N SER A 345 -33.76 9.74 24.75
CA SER A 345 -34.35 10.22 26.01
C SER A 345 -33.32 10.84 26.96
N LYS A 346 -32.15 10.23 27.13
CA LYS A 346 -31.11 10.63 28.11
C LYS A 346 -29.89 11.28 27.43
N GLY A 347 -29.18 12.12 28.18
CA GLY A 347 -27.96 12.78 27.71
C GLY A 347 -28.17 14.21 27.18
N LYS A 348 -27.12 14.79 26.61
CA LYS A 348 -27.13 16.14 26.03
C LYS A 348 -27.54 16.08 24.56
N GLN A 349 -28.41 16.99 24.12
CA GLN A 349 -28.87 17.02 22.72
C GLN A 349 -27.74 17.38 21.75
N LEU A 350 -27.73 16.80 20.55
CA LEU A 350 -26.80 17.19 19.48
C LEU A 350 -27.31 18.39 18.66
N PHE A 351 -28.63 18.49 18.49
CA PHE A 351 -29.28 19.60 17.79
C PHE A 351 -30.25 20.32 18.73
N ARG A 352 -30.33 21.64 18.58
CA ARG A 352 -31.34 22.47 19.23
C ARG A 352 -32.70 22.26 18.56
N LYS A 353 -33.79 22.68 19.21
CA LYS A 353 -35.16 22.53 18.68
C LYS A 353 -35.39 23.22 17.32
N ASN A 354 -34.61 24.26 17.01
CA ASN A 354 -34.65 24.99 15.75
C ASN A 354 -33.79 24.36 14.64
N GLY A 355 -33.12 23.23 14.90
CA GLY A 355 -32.26 22.53 13.94
C GLY A 355 -30.78 22.96 13.96
N ASP A 356 -30.43 23.98 14.74
CA ASP A 356 -29.03 24.41 14.89
C ASP A 356 -28.21 23.41 15.71
N LYS A 357 -26.89 23.46 15.56
CA LYS A 357 -25.97 22.67 16.38
C LYS A 357 -26.11 23.07 17.86
N SER A 358 -26.11 22.08 18.75
CA SER A 358 -26.00 22.37 20.18
C SER A 358 -24.56 22.69 20.55
N GLU A 359 -24.35 23.30 21.72
CA GLU A 359 -23.01 23.49 22.31
C GLU A 359 -22.25 22.16 22.44
N THR A 360 -22.98 21.06 22.70
CA THR A 360 -22.37 19.72 22.78
C THR A 360 -21.82 19.25 21.43
N LEU A 361 -22.55 19.50 20.35
CA LEU A 361 -22.11 19.15 19.00
C LEU A 361 -20.99 20.08 18.51
N GLU A 362 -21.06 21.37 18.83
CA GLU A 362 -19.98 22.33 18.53
C GLU A 362 -18.66 21.91 19.20
N HIS A 363 -18.69 21.64 20.51
CA HIS A 363 -17.51 21.14 21.21
C HIS A 363 -16.97 19.82 20.64
N ALA A 364 -17.84 18.91 20.18
CA ALA A 364 -17.41 17.67 19.54
C ALA A 364 -16.73 17.94 18.19
N ILE A 365 -17.26 18.87 17.39
CA ILE A 365 -16.66 19.29 16.11
C ILE A 365 -15.30 19.94 16.33
N ASP A 366 -15.18 20.84 17.31
CA ASP A 366 -13.93 21.50 17.65
C ASP A 366 -12.87 20.50 18.10
N PHE A 367 -13.25 19.55 18.96
CA PHE A 367 -12.37 18.47 19.39
C PHE A 367 -11.89 17.62 18.21
N LEU A 368 -12.79 17.17 17.33
CA LEU A 368 -12.44 16.37 16.16
C LEU A 368 -11.53 17.11 15.19
N THR A 369 -11.81 18.39 14.94
CA THR A 369 -11.01 19.23 14.05
C THR A 369 -9.60 19.45 14.62
N SER A 370 -9.51 19.76 15.91
CA SER A 370 -8.23 19.88 16.61
C SER A 370 -7.46 18.55 16.58
N HIS A 371 -8.14 17.42 16.79
CA HIS A 371 -7.52 16.09 16.73
C HIS A 371 -6.97 15.78 15.34
N GLU A 372 -7.72 16.04 14.27
CA GLU A 372 -7.29 15.79 12.87
C GLU A 372 -6.05 16.63 12.52
N ASN A 373 -6.05 17.90 12.92
CA ASN A 373 -4.91 18.81 12.70
C ASN A 373 -3.67 18.30 13.44
N GLN A 374 -3.81 17.94 14.71
CA GLN A 374 -2.70 17.39 15.50
C GLN A 374 -2.24 16.01 15.00
N SER A 375 -3.15 15.20 14.47
CA SER A 375 -2.83 13.92 13.83
C SER A 375 -1.95 14.13 12.60
N SER A 376 -2.31 15.09 11.75
CA SER A 376 -1.51 15.47 10.58
C SER A 376 -0.11 15.97 10.97
N VAL A 377 0.00 16.80 12.01
CA VAL A 377 1.30 17.23 12.57
C VAL A 377 2.10 16.02 13.07
N THR A 378 1.46 15.11 13.80
CA THR A 378 2.10 13.90 14.35
C THR A 378 2.64 12.99 13.25
N LEU A 379 1.87 12.77 12.19
CA LEU A 379 2.30 11.98 11.02
C LEU A 379 3.51 12.60 10.34
N ASN A 380 3.55 13.93 10.20
CA ASN A 380 4.70 14.62 9.62
C ASN A 380 5.95 14.48 10.51
N VAL A 381 5.82 14.59 11.83
CA VAL A 381 6.92 14.37 12.77
C VAL A 381 7.41 12.92 12.74
N ALA A 382 6.49 11.95 12.75
CA ALA A 382 6.83 10.52 12.68
C ALA A 382 7.55 10.17 11.36
N LYS A 383 7.09 10.75 10.24
CA LYS A 383 7.75 10.62 8.93
C LYS A 383 9.16 11.21 8.94
N LEU A 384 9.34 12.39 9.54
CA LEU A 384 10.65 13.03 9.66
C LEU A 384 11.63 12.16 10.47
N ILE A 385 11.19 11.64 11.62
CA ILE A 385 11.97 10.72 12.46
C ILE A 385 12.32 9.45 11.69
N PHE A 386 11.37 8.86 10.97
CA PHE A 386 11.63 7.68 10.15
C PHE A 386 12.67 7.92 9.06
N GLN A 387 12.55 9.03 8.33
CA GLN A 387 13.45 9.38 7.24
C GLN A 387 14.88 9.69 7.71
N SER A 388 15.05 10.10 8.97
CA SER A 388 16.39 10.27 9.55
C SER A 388 17.17 8.96 9.75
N GLY A 389 16.50 7.79 9.66
CA GLY A 389 17.14 6.49 9.79
C GLY A 389 17.44 6.03 11.21
N ILE A 390 17.02 6.80 12.23
CA ILE A 390 17.28 6.50 13.65
C ILE A 390 16.35 5.44 14.25
N LEU A 391 15.32 5.01 13.53
CA LEU A 391 14.39 3.98 14.00
C LEU A 391 14.92 2.57 13.72
N GLU A 392 14.84 1.70 14.72
CA GLU A 392 15.18 0.27 14.62
C GLU A 392 13.98 -0.62 14.95
N ASP A 393 13.92 -1.81 14.33
CA ASP A 393 12.89 -2.80 14.64
C ASP A 393 13.10 -3.40 16.03
N ARG A 394 12.02 -3.50 16.81
CA ARG A 394 12.00 -4.17 18.10
C ARG A 394 10.88 -5.21 18.18
N GLU A 395 11.05 -6.13 19.11
CA GLU A 395 10.03 -7.07 19.53
C GLU A 395 10.06 -7.25 21.05
N ILE A 396 8.92 -7.67 21.60
CA ILE A 396 8.74 -8.10 22.98
C ILE A 396 8.55 -9.61 22.92
N SER A 397 9.45 -10.35 23.55
CA SER A 397 9.45 -11.81 23.62
C SER A 397 9.70 -12.28 25.04
N VAL A 398 9.27 -13.50 25.34
CA VAL A 398 9.60 -14.24 26.56
C VAL A 398 10.35 -15.52 26.21
N GLY A 399 11.25 -15.95 27.08
CA GLY A 399 12.13 -17.10 26.82
C GLY A 399 13.30 -16.77 25.89
N GLU A 400 14.24 -17.71 25.77
CA GLU A 400 15.45 -17.61 24.95
C GLU A 400 15.64 -18.88 24.09
N GLY A 401 16.46 -18.80 23.04
CA GLY A 401 16.76 -19.95 22.18
C GLY A 401 15.53 -20.54 21.50
N GLU A 402 15.38 -21.87 21.55
CA GLU A 402 14.25 -22.61 20.96
C GLU A 402 12.91 -22.38 21.70
N GLU A 403 12.95 -21.89 22.95
CA GLU A 403 11.76 -21.60 23.77
C GLU A 403 11.26 -20.16 23.60
N LYS A 404 11.93 -19.36 22.75
CA LYS A 404 11.59 -17.95 22.54
C LYS A 404 10.19 -17.80 21.92
N LYS A 405 9.27 -17.20 22.67
CA LYS A 405 7.93 -16.84 22.22
C LYS A 405 7.82 -15.34 22.03
N VAL A 406 7.55 -14.92 20.78
CA VAL A 406 7.31 -13.51 20.46
C VAL A 406 5.87 -13.13 20.83
N LEU A 407 5.72 -12.16 21.72
CA LEU A 407 4.41 -11.67 22.19
C LEU A 407 3.94 -10.47 21.38
N VAL A 408 4.83 -9.51 21.14
CA VAL A 408 4.55 -8.31 20.35
C VAL A 408 5.72 -8.06 19.41
N ASN A 409 5.42 -7.73 18.16
CA ASN A 409 6.40 -7.36 17.15
C ASN A 409 5.74 -6.41 16.14
N GLY A 410 6.54 -5.89 15.21
CA GLY A 410 6.04 -4.98 14.18
C GLY A 410 5.94 -3.54 14.68
N PHE A 411 6.86 -3.15 15.56
CA PHE A 411 7.06 -1.78 15.97
C PHE A 411 8.55 -1.42 15.91
N LYS A 412 8.82 -0.13 15.93
CA LYS A 412 10.14 0.46 15.90
C LYS A 412 10.33 1.39 17.10
N VAL A 413 11.57 1.55 17.51
CA VAL A 413 11.98 2.48 18.57
C VAL A 413 13.16 3.31 18.09
N VAL A 414 13.36 4.46 18.71
CA VAL A 414 14.56 5.29 18.47
C VAL A 414 15.79 4.56 18.99
N ASN A 415 16.78 4.37 18.12
CA ASN A 415 18.13 3.96 18.49
C ASN A 415 18.91 5.20 18.95
N ARG A 416 19.40 5.17 20.20
CA ARG A 416 20.05 6.33 20.82
C ARG A 416 21.42 6.66 20.22
N GLU A 417 22.15 5.65 19.75
CA GLU A 417 23.44 5.85 19.09
C GLU A 417 23.25 6.60 17.77
N LYS A 418 22.32 6.13 16.92
CA LYS A 418 21.98 6.81 15.66
C LYS A 418 21.39 8.20 15.86
N LEU A 419 20.64 8.42 16.94
CA LEU A 419 20.15 9.76 17.31
C LEU A 419 21.32 10.72 17.60
N ASN A 420 22.33 10.26 18.33
CA ASN A 420 23.51 11.05 18.67
C ASN A 420 24.44 11.30 17.47
N GLU A 421 24.34 10.49 16.41
CA GLU A 421 25.08 10.65 15.16
C GLU A 421 24.45 11.68 14.20
N LEU A 422 23.25 12.18 14.49
CA LEU A 422 22.64 13.24 13.68
C LEU A 422 23.46 14.54 13.77
N SER A 423 23.52 15.30 12.67
CA SER A 423 24.21 16.59 12.64
C SER A 423 23.60 17.61 13.63
N ASP A 424 24.44 18.48 14.18
CA ASP A 424 24.03 19.55 15.11
C ASP A 424 22.87 20.41 14.58
N ASP A 425 22.82 20.71 13.28
CA ASP A 425 21.73 21.48 12.67
C ASP A 425 20.38 20.78 12.80
N VAL A 426 20.34 19.46 12.60
CA VAL A 426 19.13 18.64 12.74
C VAL A 426 18.73 18.58 14.21
N LEU A 427 19.68 18.36 15.11
CA LEU A 427 19.41 18.32 16.55
C LEU A 427 18.87 19.66 17.06
N ALA A 428 19.47 20.78 16.65
CA ALA A 428 19.02 22.12 17.01
C ALA A 428 17.61 22.43 16.45
N ASP A 429 17.32 22.05 15.21
CA ASP A 429 15.99 22.18 14.61
C ASP A 429 14.94 21.35 15.38
N TRP A 430 15.27 20.11 15.73
CA TRP A 430 14.37 19.21 16.46
C TRP A 430 14.10 19.66 17.89
N VAL A 431 15.10 20.25 18.57
CA VAL A 431 14.90 20.89 19.88
C VAL A 431 13.94 22.07 19.75
N ARG A 432 14.15 22.98 18.80
CA ARG A 432 13.30 24.16 18.59
C ARG A 432 11.85 23.79 18.22
N LYS A 433 11.66 22.69 17.48
CA LYS A 433 10.34 22.16 17.10
C LYS A 433 9.69 21.28 18.16
N GLY A 434 10.35 21.04 19.31
CA GLY A 434 9.83 20.19 20.38
C GLY A 434 9.84 18.68 20.07
N ILE A 435 10.45 18.27 18.96
CA ILE A 435 10.56 16.86 18.53
C ILE A 435 11.43 16.08 19.51
N MET A 436 12.51 16.70 20.01
CA MET A 436 13.43 16.05 20.95
C MET A 436 12.73 15.68 22.28
N ALA A 437 11.87 16.55 22.80
CA ALA A 437 11.10 16.28 24.02
C ALA A 437 10.17 15.06 23.83
N MET A 438 9.56 14.92 22.66
CA MET A 438 8.76 13.76 22.31
C MET A 438 9.60 12.49 22.18
N ILE A 439 10.77 12.56 21.56
CA ILE A 439 11.70 11.43 21.43
C ILE A 439 12.17 10.93 22.80
N GLU A 440 12.55 11.83 23.71
CA GLU A 440 12.99 11.44 25.05
C GLU A 440 11.83 10.82 25.86
N ALA A 441 10.61 11.35 25.74
CA ALA A 441 9.43 10.73 26.34
C ALA A 441 9.12 9.34 25.75
N HIS A 442 9.28 9.18 24.43
CA HIS A 442 9.20 7.87 23.76
C HIS A 442 10.25 6.90 24.32
N ILE A 443 11.53 7.29 24.39
CA ILE A 443 12.61 6.43 24.91
C ILE A 443 12.31 6.04 26.35
N LYS A 444 11.93 7.00 27.19
CA LYS A 444 11.60 6.74 28.60
C LYS A 444 10.41 5.79 28.75
N SER A 445 9.42 5.88 27.87
CA SER A 445 8.22 5.04 27.94
C SER A 445 8.50 3.56 27.73
N LEU A 446 9.63 3.19 27.11
CA LEU A 446 9.99 1.79 26.88
C LEU A 446 10.25 1.02 28.18
N ASP A 447 10.58 1.71 29.28
CA ASP A 447 10.70 1.12 30.60
C ASP A 447 9.37 0.48 31.07
N ASN A 448 8.23 0.96 30.55
CA ASN A 448 6.91 0.43 30.87
C ASN A 448 6.58 -0.92 30.21
N ILE A 449 7.51 -1.50 29.43
CA ILE A 449 7.33 -2.87 28.92
C ILE A 449 7.20 -3.83 30.11
N GLN A 450 7.99 -3.61 31.17
CA GLN A 450 7.91 -4.40 32.40
C GLN A 450 6.55 -4.21 33.09
N THR A 451 6.04 -2.97 33.14
CA THR A 451 4.72 -2.66 33.69
C THR A 451 3.60 -3.40 32.96
N LEU A 452 3.68 -3.59 31.63
CA LEU A 452 2.71 -4.40 30.91
C LEU A 452 2.72 -5.87 31.37
N PHE A 453 3.89 -6.45 31.64
CA PHE A 453 3.99 -7.80 32.19
C PHE A 453 3.39 -7.90 33.59
N GLU A 454 3.65 -6.91 34.45
CA GLU A 454 3.08 -6.85 35.80
C GLU A 454 1.54 -6.76 35.79
N ILE A 455 0.97 -5.94 34.90
CA ILE A 455 -0.48 -5.85 34.73
C ILE A 455 -1.04 -7.18 34.22
N ALA A 456 -0.37 -7.84 33.26
CA ALA A 456 -0.80 -9.12 32.73
C ALA A 456 -0.79 -10.22 33.81
N GLN A 457 0.24 -10.25 34.67
CA GLN A 457 0.36 -11.21 35.76
C GLN A 457 -0.76 -11.01 36.81
N LYS A 458 -1.03 -9.77 37.20
CA LYS A 458 -2.11 -9.43 38.16
C LYS A 458 -3.51 -9.82 37.68
N ARG A 459 -3.73 -9.96 36.37
CA ARG A 459 -5.02 -10.41 35.81
C ARG A 459 -5.17 -11.93 35.74
N GLN A 460 -4.08 -12.66 35.91
CA GLN A 460 -4.08 -14.14 35.91
C GLN A 460 -4.14 -14.72 37.32
N SER A 461 -3.72 -13.95 38.33
CA SER A 461 -3.94 -14.19 39.77
C SER A 461 -5.33 -13.77 40.19
#